data_AF-A0A424T141-F1
#
_entry.id   AF-A0A424T141-F1
#
_cell.length_a   1.000
_cell.length_b   1.000
_cell.length_c   1.000
_cell.angle_alpha   90.00
_cell.angle_beta   90.00
_cell.angle_gamma   90.00
#
_symmetry.space_group_name_H-M   'P 1'
#
loop_
_entity.id
_entity.type
_entity.pdbx_description
1 polymer ?
#
loop_
_entity_poly.entity_id
_entity_poly.type
_entity_poly.pdbx_seq_one_letter_code
_entity_poly.pdbx_strand_id
1 'polypeptide(L)'
;MIFNLIKKSKVRLSRNKKQISRKKFEKFKFEFKKFYDFANLKLENYNLNDWNITFDYAKRRAGACLYSTKELSFSVYFLRNSSSSDINDTLLHEIAHALVGPNQGHNDRWKKKALSIGCSGQVYHTFNFSVPSWIKYCSNNCWEQKSYRRKRNLICKICRSEVLYKKNYVSSSSTNVPDKSLG
;
A
#
# COMPACT_ATOMS: atom_id res chain seq x y z
N MET A 1 33.25 22.18 -19.34
CA MET A 1 33.14 22.17 -17.85
C MET A 1 31.71 21.94 -17.30
N ILE A 2 30.64 22.30 -18.03
CA ILE A 2 29.24 22.22 -17.53
C ILE A 2 28.72 20.78 -17.33
N PHE A 3 29.07 19.83 -18.21
CA PHE A 3 28.64 18.42 -18.11
C PHE A 3 29.08 17.72 -16.80
N ASN A 4 30.27 18.04 -16.28
CA ASN A 4 30.77 17.45 -15.03
C ASN A 4 30.05 18.00 -13.78
N LEU A 5 29.58 19.25 -13.81
CA LEU A 5 28.81 19.84 -12.71
C LEU A 5 27.41 19.22 -12.62
N ILE A 6 26.75 18.95 -13.75
CA ILE A 6 25.43 18.29 -13.80
C ILE A 6 25.50 16.83 -13.35
N LYS A 7 26.57 16.09 -13.70
CA LYS A 7 26.77 14.73 -13.20
C LYS A 7 26.99 14.71 -11.67
N LYS A 8 27.81 15.62 -11.14
CA LYS A 8 28.04 15.75 -9.68
C LYS A 8 26.76 16.10 -8.92
N SER A 9 25.93 17.00 -9.44
CA SER A 9 24.65 17.38 -8.80
C SER A 9 23.63 16.24 -8.81
N LYS A 10 23.50 15.50 -9.92
CA LYS A 10 22.63 14.31 -10.01
C LYS A 10 23.05 13.21 -9.03
N VAL A 11 24.36 12.95 -8.90
CA VAL A 11 24.90 11.99 -7.92
C VAL A 11 24.65 12.44 -6.48
N ARG A 12 24.78 13.73 -6.18
CA ARG A 12 24.46 14.26 -4.85
C ARG A 12 22.98 14.13 -4.50
N LEU A 13 22.09 14.43 -5.45
CA LEU A 13 20.64 14.28 -5.30
C LEU A 13 20.23 12.82 -5.09
N SER A 14 20.85 11.87 -5.81
CA SER A 14 20.56 10.44 -5.63
C SER A 14 21.04 9.92 -4.27
N ARG A 15 22.24 10.33 -3.80
CA ARG A 15 22.76 10.01 -2.46
C ARG A 15 21.84 10.54 -1.36
N ASN A 16 21.39 11.79 -1.47
CA ASN A 16 20.44 12.38 -0.50
C ASN A 16 19.10 11.64 -0.49
N LYS A 17 18.54 11.30 -1.66
CA LYS A 17 17.31 10.50 -1.73
C LYS A 17 17.48 9.13 -1.08
N LYS A 18 18.60 8.45 -1.33
CA LYS A 18 18.93 7.16 -0.70
C LYS A 18 19.02 7.28 0.82
N GLN A 19 19.71 8.31 1.33
CA GLN A 19 19.81 8.56 2.77
C GLN A 19 18.45 8.85 3.41
N ILE A 20 17.60 9.66 2.78
CA ILE A 20 16.23 9.93 3.25
C ILE A 20 15.39 8.64 3.26
N SER A 21 15.47 7.82 2.21
CA SER A 21 14.77 6.55 2.15
C SER A 21 15.19 5.61 3.27
N ARG A 22 16.50 5.54 3.56
CA ARG A 22 17.06 4.72 4.64
C ARG A 22 16.60 5.23 6.01
N LYS A 23 16.67 6.53 6.27
CA LYS A 23 16.17 7.11 7.53
C LYS A 23 14.68 6.83 7.74
N LYS A 24 13.87 6.91 6.67
CA LYS A 24 12.44 6.55 6.73
C LYS A 24 12.22 5.07 7.01
N PHE A 25 12.98 4.21 6.34
CA PHE A 25 12.94 2.77 6.56
C PHE A 25 13.25 2.42 8.02
N GLU A 26 14.36 2.92 8.57
CA GLU A 26 14.73 2.65 9.97
C GLU A 26 13.66 3.16 10.95
N LYS A 27 13.07 4.33 10.68
CA LYS A 27 11.95 4.84 11.48
C LYS A 27 10.77 3.86 11.48
N PHE A 28 10.36 3.35 10.32
CA PHE A 28 9.23 2.43 10.22
C PHE A 28 9.55 1.03 10.72
N LYS A 29 10.76 0.55 10.51
CA LYS A 29 11.26 -0.68 11.11
C LYS A 29 11.18 -0.62 12.64
N PHE A 30 11.56 0.52 13.23
CA PHE A 30 11.42 0.73 14.67
C PHE A 30 9.95 0.79 15.11
N GLU A 31 9.12 1.59 14.42
CA GLU A 31 7.69 1.72 14.72
C GLU A 31 6.94 0.39 14.64
N PHE A 32 7.23 -0.43 13.63
CA PHE A 32 6.58 -1.72 13.38
C PHE A 32 7.49 -2.91 13.71
N LYS A 33 8.37 -2.78 14.70
CA LYS A 33 9.39 -3.80 15.02
C LYS A 33 8.82 -5.20 15.18
N LYS A 34 7.73 -5.35 15.93
CA LYS A 34 7.05 -6.65 16.13
C LYS A 34 6.62 -7.29 14.82
N PHE A 35 6.00 -6.51 13.93
CA PHE A 35 5.61 -6.97 12.60
C PHE A 35 6.82 -7.30 11.74
N TYR A 36 7.83 -6.42 11.71
CA TYR A 36 9.04 -6.60 10.93
C TYR A 36 9.77 -7.89 11.31
N ASP A 37 10.00 -8.13 12.60
CA ASP A 37 10.69 -9.32 13.09
C ASP A 37 9.89 -10.59 12.75
N PHE A 38 8.57 -10.58 12.98
CA PHE A 38 7.69 -11.69 12.64
C PHE A 38 7.67 -11.98 11.13
N ALA A 39 7.63 -10.94 10.30
CA ALA A 39 7.63 -11.08 8.86
C ALA A 39 8.94 -11.66 8.32
N ASN A 40 10.09 -11.27 8.88
CA ASN A 40 11.38 -11.88 8.50
C ASN A 40 11.45 -13.36 8.92
N LEU A 41 10.98 -13.71 10.13
CA LEU A 41 10.88 -15.11 10.54
C LEU A 41 10.00 -15.94 9.58
N LYS A 42 8.90 -15.36 9.07
CA LYS A 42 8.06 -16.03 8.06
C LYS A 42 8.79 -16.19 6.73
N LEU A 43 9.56 -15.20 6.27
CA LEU A 43 10.37 -15.35 5.05
C LEU A 43 11.36 -16.51 5.19
N GLU A 44 12.06 -16.62 6.32
CA GLU A 44 12.97 -17.73 6.61
C GLU A 44 12.25 -19.08 6.59
N ASN A 45 11.11 -19.19 7.28
CA ASN A 45 10.32 -20.43 7.31
C ASN A 45 9.84 -20.91 5.94
N TYR A 46 9.73 -20.01 4.97
CA TYR A 46 9.31 -20.32 3.59
C TYR A 46 10.47 -20.32 2.58
N ASN A 47 11.73 -20.31 3.06
CA ASN A 47 12.94 -20.28 2.23
C ASN A 47 13.02 -19.07 1.28
N LEU A 48 12.56 -17.90 1.73
CA LEU A 48 12.58 -16.63 1.00
C LEU A 48 13.67 -15.69 1.56
N ASN A 49 14.84 -16.22 1.91
CA ASN A 49 15.89 -15.50 2.63
C ASN A 49 16.51 -14.34 1.83
N ASP A 50 16.33 -14.33 0.51
CA ASP A 50 16.75 -13.27 -0.40
C ASP A 50 15.68 -12.20 -0.64
N TRP A 51 14.53 -12.32 0.02
CA TRP A 51 13.46 -11.32 0.02
C TRP A 51 13.56 -10.37 1.23
N ASN A 52 13.04 -9.16 1.07
CA ASN A 52 13.10 -8.11 2.09
C ASN A 52 11.71 -7.55 2.42
N ILE A 53 11.48 -7.24 3.69
CA ILE A 53 10.29 -6.48 4.12
C ILE A 53 10.56 -4.99 3.97
N THR A 54 9.67 -4.27 3.30
CA THR A 54 9.74 -2.81 3.11
C THR A 54 8.43 -2.11 3.45
N PHE A 55 8.48 -0.78 3.54
CA PHE A 55 7.34 0.04 3.92
C PHE A 55 7.07 1.13 2.88
N ASP A 56 5.80 1.40 2.63
CA ASP A 56 5.35 2.45 1.72
C ASP A 56 4.21 3.30 2.31
N TYR A 57 3.76 4.29 1.54
CA TYR A 57 2.66 5.19 1.90
C TYR A 57 1.40 4.93 1.06
N ALA A 58 1.19 3.71 0.56
CA ALA A 58 0.01 3.38 -0.22
C ALA A 58 -1.26 3.57 0.61
N LYS A 59 -2.22 4.32 0.09
CA LYS A 59 -3.47 4.66 0.80
C LYS A 59 -4.60 3.65 0.60
N ARG A 60 -4.41 2.71 -0.34
CA ARG A 60 -5.46 1.77 -0.77
C ARG A 60 -4.99 0.32 -0.85
N ARG A 61 -3.70 0.09 -1.05
CA ARG A 61 -3.11 -1.24 -1.15
C ARG A 61 -2.42 -1.55 0.18
N ALA A 62 -2.71 -2.71 0.76
CA ALA A 62 -2.21 -3.13 2.07
C ALA A 62 -0.77 -3.66 1.97
N GLY A 63 -0.54 -4.63 1.08
CA GLY A 63 0.76 -5.25 0.77
C GLY A 63 1.06 -5.26 -0.73
N ALA A 64 2.30 -5.52 -1.13
CA ALA A 64 2.66 -5.85 -2.51
C ALA A 64 3.93 -6.69 -2.58
N CYS A 65 3.90 -7.66 -3.47
CA CYS A 65 5.06 -8.43 -3.90
C CYS A 65 5.76 -7.74 -5.09
N LEU A 66 7.01 -7.32 -4.89
CA LEU A 66 7.86 -6.64 -5.89
C LEU A 66 8.96 -7.59 -6.35
N TYR A 67 8.68 -8.38 -7.39
CA TYR A 67 9.61 -9.41 -7.88
C TYR A 67 10.96 -8.88 -8.34
N SER A 68 11.00 -7.70 -8.99
CA SER A 68 12.24 -7.12 -9.53
C SER A 68 13.28 -6.80 -8.44
N THR A 69 12.82 -6.49 -7.24
CA THR A 69 13.67 -6.14 -6.10
C THR A 69 13.63 -7.19 -4.99
N LYS A 70 12.82 -8.25 -5.15
CA LYS A 70 12.52 -9.26 -4.12
C LYS A 70 12.10 -8.60 -2.81
N GLU A 71 11.10 -7.74 -2.88
CA GLU A 71 10.58 -7.02 -1.71
C GLU A 71 9.09 -7.31 -1.49
N LEU A 72 8.70 -7.49 -0.23
CA LEU A 72 7.30 -7.41 0.20
C LEU A 72 7.08 -6.06 0.86
N SER A 73 6.27 -5.20 0.25
CA SER A 73 6.07 -3.81 0.68
C SER A 73 4.71 -3.59 1.33
N PHE A 74 4.71 -3.08 2.56
CA PHE A 74 3.48 -2.87 3.35
C PHE A 74 3.20 -1.40 3.60
N SER A 75 1.93 -1.01 3.49
CA SER A 75 1.51 0.36 3.77
C SER A 75 1.58 0.66 5.26
N VAL A 76 2.26 1.75 5.61
CA VAL A 76 2.28 2.25 7.00
C VAL A 76 0.90 2.71 7.48
N TYR A 77 0.00 3.09 6.57
CA TYR A 77 -1.39 3.40 6.93
C TYR A 77 -2.17 2.13 7.24
N PHE A 78 -1.93 1.05 6.49
CA PHE A 78 -2.54 -0.24 6.75
C PHE A 78 -2.07 -0.80 8.11
N LEU A 79 -0.76 -0.85 8.35
CA LEU A 79 -0.20 -1.39 9.59
C LEU A 79 -0.66 -0.66 10.86
N ARG A 80 -0.97 0.64 10.77
CA ARG A 80 -1.45 1.44 11.93
C ARG A 80 -2.93 1.25 12.24
N ASN A 81 -3.74 0.91 11.25
CA ASN A 81 -5.19 0.98 11.36
C ASN A 81 -5.87 -0.39 11.19
N SER A 82 -5.11 -1.48 11.14
CA SER A 82 -5.65 -2.82 10.89
C SER A 82 -5.38 -3.75 12.07
N SER A 83 -6.19 -4.79 12.19
CA SER A 83 -6.02 -5.80 13.23
C SER A 83 -4.78 -6.66 12.96
N SER A 84 -4.26 -7.34 13.99
CA SER A 84 -3.16 -8.30 13.84
C SER A 84 -3.51 -9.45 12.89
N SER A 85 -4.78 -9.89 12.86
CA SER A 85 -5.25 -10.90 11.91
C SER A 85 -5.20 -10.41 10.47
N ASP A 86 -5.63 -9.17 10.19
CA ASP A 86 -5.59 -8.61 8.82
C ASP A 86 -4.15 -8.43 8.35
N ILE A 87 -3.27 -7.99 9.26
CA ILE A 87 -1.84 -7.82 8.98
C ILE A 87 -1.19 -9.16 8.68
N ASN A 88 -1.47 -10.19 9.47
CA ASN A 88 -0.94 -11.54 9.24
C ASN A 88 -1.48 -12.14 7.94
N ASP A 89 -2.78 -11.99 7.66
CA ASP A 89 -3.38 -12.50 6.42
C ASP A 89 -2.76 -11.83 5.20
N THR A 90 -2.56 -10.50 5.25
CA THR A 90 -1.89 -9.75 4.18
C THR A 90 -0.43 -10.17 4.02
N LEU A 91 0.30 -10.44 5.12
CA LEU A 91 1.67 -10.96 5.02
C LEU A 91 1.71 -12.30 4.29
N LEU A 92 0.84 -13.23 4.67
CA LEU A 92 0.75 -14.53 4.01
C LEU A 92 0.29 -14.41 2.55
N HIS A 93 -0.60 -13.46 2.24
CA HIS A 93 -0.99 -13.13 0.87
C HIS A 93 0.22 -12.77 0.00
N GLU A 94 1.08 -11.87 0.47
CA GLU A 94 2.27 -11.44 -0.27
C GLU A 94 3.36 -12.53 -0.33
N ILE A 95 3.50 -13.35 0.71
CA ILE A 95 4.37 -14.53 0.70
C ILE A 95 3.87 -15.55 -0.32
N ALA A 96 2.56 -15.78 -0.43
CA ALA A 96 2.00 -16.69 -1.42
C ALA A 96 2.38 -16.24 -2.84
N HIS A 97 2.29 -14.94 -3.15
CA HIS A 97 2.77 -14.37 -4.42
C HIS A 97 4.25 -14.66 -4.66
N ALA A 98 5.11 -14.41 -3.66
CA ALA A 98 6.54 -14.69 -3.77
C ALA A 98 6.83 -16.17 -4.09
N LEU A 99 6.08 -17.08 -3.47
CA LEU A 99 6.25 -18.53 -3.64
C LEU A 99 5.75 -19.06 -5.00
N VAL A 100 4.70 -18.46 -5.59
CA VAL A 100 4.15 -18.95 -6.87
C VAL A 100 4.75 -18.26 -8.10
N GLY A 101 5.32 -17.06 -7.92
CA GLY A 101 5.96 -16.29 -8.98
C GLY A 101 5.01 -15.33 -9.74
N PRO A 102 5.57 -14.42 -10.55
CA PRO A 102 4.88 -13.22 -11.07
C PRO A 102 3.72 -13.48 -12.01
N ASN A 103 3.70 -14.63 -12.69
CA ASN A 103 2.69 -14.95 -13.69
C ASN A 103 1.44 -15.64 -13.10
N GLN A 104 1.35 -15.73 -11.78
CA GLN A 104 0.31 -16.51 -11.11
C GLN A 104 -0.78 -15.66 -10.45
N GLY A 105 -0.71 -14.33 -10.54
CA GLY A 105 -1.76 -13.40 -10.10
C GLY A 105 -2.53 -13.89 -8.86
N HIS A 106 -3.86 -13.83 -8.90
CA HIS A 106 -4.74 -14.47 -7.91
C HIS A 106 -5.42 -15.74 -8.46
N ASN A 107 -4.73 -16.50 -9.33
CA ASN A 107 -5.30 -17.69 -9.95
C ASN A 107 -5.37 -18.89 -8.98
N ASP A 108 -5.84 -20.05 -9.45
CA ASP A 108 -5.98 -21.26 -8.63
C ASP A 108 -4.67 -21.73 -8.00
N ARG A 109 -3.53 -21.56 -8.69
CA ARG A 109 -2.22 -21.92 -8.15
C ARG A 109 -1.85 -21.01 -6.98
N TRP A 110 -2.06 -19.70 -7.12
CA TRP A 110 -1.89 -18.76 -6.02
C TRP A 110 -2.84 -19.08 -4.87
N LYS A 111 -4.14 -19.28 -5.14
CA LYS A 111 -5.15 -19.53 -4.11
C LYS A 111 -4.86 -20.81 -3.33
N LYS A 112 -4.50 -21.90 -4.00
CA LYS A 112 -4.06 -23.15 -3.35
C LYS A 112 -2.85 -22.91 -2.45
N LYS A 113 -1.86 -22.15 -2.91
CA LYS A 113 -0.69 -21.81 -2.10
C LYS A 113 -1.07 -20.95 -0.90
N ALA A 114 -1.86 -19.89 -1.08
CA ALA A 114 -2.33 -19.00 -0.03
C ALA A 114 -3.06 -19.78 1.08
N LEU A 115 -4.04 -20.62 0.73
CA LEU A 115 -4.75 -21.46 1.69
C LEU A 115 -3.81 -22.42 2.42
N SER A 116 -2.86 -23.06 1.71
CA SER A 116 -1.92 -24.02 2.31
C SER A 116 -0.98 -23.41 3.35
N ILE A 117 -0.76 -22.09 3.31
CA ILE A 117 0.11 -21.37 4.27
C ILE A 117 -0.68 -20.60 5.34
N GLY A 118 -2.01 -20.79 5.38
CA GLY A 118 -2.91 -20.19 6.36
C GLY A 118 -3.43 -18.80 6.01
N CYS A 119 -3.28 -18.34 4.75
CA CYS A 119 -3.98 -17.16 4.25
C CYS A 119 -5.44 -17.50 3.92
N SER A 120 -6.34 -16.56 4.11
CA SER A 120 -7.77 -16.64 3.77
C SER A 120 -8.02 -16.85 2.26
N GLY A 121 -7.06 -16.45 1.42
CA GLY A 121 -7.22 -16.43 -0.04
C GLY A 121 -8.15 -15.31 -0.53
N GLN A 122 -8.57 -14.39 0.34
CA GLN A 122 -9.34 -13.21 -0.07
C GLN A 122 -8.44 -12.25 -0.85
N VAL A 123 -8.94 -11.80 -2.00
CA VAL A 123 -8.19 -10.93 -2.92
C VAL A 123 -8.36 -9.45 -2.55
N TYR A 124 -9.53 -9.09 -2.04
CA TYR A 124 -9.89 -7.73 -1.71
C TYR A 124 -10.14 -7.60 -0.21
N HIS A 125 -9.46 -6.64 0.42
CA HIS A 125 -9.92 -6.13 1.70
C HIS A 125 -11.15 -5.24 1.48
N THR A 126 -12.11 -5.30 2.39
CA THR A 126 -13.34 -4.49 2.36
C THR A 126 -13.23 -3.22 3.19
N PHE A 127 -12.19 -3.10 4.01
CA PHE A 127 -12.00 -2.03 4.99
C PHE A 127 -11.07 -0.92 4.49
N ASN A 128 -11.48 0.34 4.73
CA ASN A 128 -10.68 1.52 4.42
C ASN A 128 -9.76 1.92 5.59
N PHE A 129 -8.47 1.58 5.50
CA PHE A 129 -7.44 1.94 6.47
C PHE A 129 -6.86 3.36 6.29
N SER A 130 -7.35 4.14 5.32
CA SER A 130 -6.96 5.54 5.19
C SER A 130 -8.08 6.39 4.60
N VAL A 131 -8.10 7.66 4.95
CA VAL A 131 -9.16 8.58 4.54
C VAL A 131 -8.77 9.31 3.24
N PRO A 132 -9.65 9.35 2.22
CA PRO A 132 -9.45 10.19 1.04
C PRO A 132 -9.35 11.67 1.43
N SER A 133 -8.32 12.37 0.97
CA SER A 133 -8.09 13.78 1.36
C SER A 133 -8.95 14.79 0.59
N TRP A 134 -9.68 14.33 -0.43
CA TRP A 134 -10.44 15.19 -1.34
C TRP A 134 -11.83 14.64 -1.57
N ILE A 135 -12.71 15.56 -1.91
CA ILE A 135 -14.01 15.29 -2.48
C ILE A 135 -13.99 15.90 -3.89
N LYS A 136 -14.27 15.10 -4.91
CA LYS A 136 -14.51 15.60 -6.28
C LYS A 136 -16.01 15.70 -6.51
N TYR A 137 -16.46 16.74 -7.19
CA TYR A 137 -17.88 16.97 -7.44
C TYR A 137 -18.08 17.65 -8.79
N CYS A 138 -19.24 17.43 -9.39
CA CYS A 138 -19.68 18.17 -10.57
C CYS A 138 -20.02 19.61 -10.19
N SER A 139 -19.57 20.62 -10.95
CA SER A 139 -19.92 22.03 -10.66
C SER A 139 -21.43 22.30 -10.70
N ASN A 140 -22.18 21.56 -11.52
CA ASN A 140 -23.64 21.57 -11.57
C ASN A 140 -24.31 20.56 -10.60
N ASN A 141 -23.58 20.05 -9.61
CA ASN A 141 -24.11 19.19 -8.53
C ASN A 141 -24.77 17.86 -8.95
N CYS A 142 -24.47 17.33 -10.14
CA CYS A 142 -25.00 16.01 -10.54
C CYS A 142 -24.51 14.87 -9.63
N TRP A 143 -23.35 15.00 -8.99
CA TRP A 143 -22.77 13.99 -8.10
C TRP A 143 -21.59 14.54 -7.29
N GLU A 144 -21.26 13.83 -6.21
CA GLU A 144 -20.09 14.03 -5.36
C GLU A 144 -19.44 12.68 -5.01
N GLN A 145 -18.11 12.62 -4.96
CA GLN A 145 -17.38 11.39 -4.62
C GLN A 145 -16.05 11.69 -3.91
N LYS A 146 -15.74 10.93 -2.85
CA LYS A 146 -14.44 10.95 -2.17
C LYS A 146 -13.30 10.47 -3.10
N SER A 147 -12.13 11.08 -3.01
CA SER A 147 -10.96 10.77 -3.82
C SER A 147 -9.62 10.96 -3.09
N TYR A 148 -8.68 10.05 -3.33
CA TYR A 148 -7.31 10.16 -2.83
C TYR A 148 -6.42 11.08 -3.68
N ARG A 149 -6.82 11.35 -4.93
CA ARG A 149 -6.01 12.10 -5.90
C ARG A 149 -6.86 13.13 -6.65
N ARG A 150 -6.24 14.25 -6.97
CA ARG A 150 -6.78 15.22 -7.91
C ARG A 150 -6.33 14.87 -9.32
N LYS A 151 -7.24 15.00 -10.28
CA LYS A 151 -6.94 14.97 -11.72
C LYS A 151 -7.44 16.29 -12.31
N ARG A 152 -6.77 16.76 -13.36
CA ARG A 152 -7.17 17.97 -14.09
C ARG A 152 -8.10 17.60 -15.24
N ASN A 153 -8.85 18.57 -15.75
CA ASN A 153 -9.63 18.48 -16.97
C ASN A 153 -10.64 17.32 -16.96
N LEU A 154 -11.23 17.04 -15.80
CA LEU A 154 -12.32 16.09 -15.70
C LEU A 154 -13.64 16.81 -16.00
N ILE A 155 -14.48 16.17 -16.82
CA ILE A 155 -15.83 16.64 -17.14
C ILE A 155 -16.88 15.67 -16.59
N CYS A 156 -18.03 16.21 -16.22
CA CYS A 156 -19.19 15.44 -15.79
C CYS A 156 -19.73 14.63 -16.97
N LYS A 157 -19.91 13.31 -16.78
CA LYS A 157 -20.50 12.45 -17.81
C LYS A 157 -21.99 12.75 -18.06
N ILE A 158 -22.67 13.37 -17.10
CA ILE A 158 -24.10 13.68 -17.14
C ILE A 158 -24.33 15.02 -17.84
N CYS A 159 -23.78 16.12 -17.29
CA CYS A 159 -24.07 17.48 -17.76
C CYS A 159 -22.92 18.15 -18.51
N ARG A 160 -21.80 17.46 -18.74
CA ARG A 160 -20.58 17.97 -19.40
C ARG A 160 -19.85 19.13 -18.70
N SER A 161 -20.38 19.68 -17.61
CA SER A 161 -19.71 20.70 -16.79
C SER A 161 -18.42 20.18 -16.15
N GLU A 162 -17.59 21.10 -15.69
CA GLU A 162 -16.31 20.77 -15.03
C GLU A 162 -16.50 19.99 -13.72
N VAL A 163 -15.46 19.22 -13.38
CA VAL A 163 -15.35 18.53 -12.09
C VAL A 163 -14.37 19.27 -11.20
N LEU A 164 -14.89 19.77 -10.08
CA LEU A 164 -14.16 20.52 -9.07
C LEU A 164 -13.77 19.64 -7.88
N TYR A 165 -12.96 20.19 -6.99
CA TYR A 165 -12.45 19.51 -5.80
C TYR A 165 -12.54 20.40 -4.56
N LYS A 166 -12.99 19.83 -3.44
CA LYS A 166 -12.89 20.42 -2.10
C LYS A 166 -12.12 19.49 -1.16
N LYS A 167 -11.59 20.03 -0.07
CA LYS A 167 -10.91 19.24 0.97
C LYS A 167 -11.93 18.36 1.69
N ASN A 168 -11.54 17.11 1.95
CA ASN A 168 -12.30 16.23 2.82
C ASN A 168 -11.81 16.43 4.27
N TYR A 169 -12.47 17.32 5.01
CA TYR A 169 -12.20 17.50 6.43
C TYR A 169 -12.94 16.40 7.19
N VAL A 170 -12.24 15.34 7.55
CA VAL A 170 -12.78 14.30 8.43
C VAL A 170 -12.38 14.67 9.85
N SER A 171 -13.36 14.86 10.73
CA SER A 171 -13.14 15.07 12.16
C SER A 171 -12.38 13.88 12.74
N SER A 172 -11.47 14.15 13.67
CA SER A 172 -10.55 13.19 14.28
C SER A 172 -11.20 12.07 15.11
N SER A 173 -12.53 11.93 15.09
CA SER A 173 -13.31 10.98 15.90
C SER A 173 -13.84 9.76 15.13
N SER A 174 -13.54 9.60 13.84
CA SER A 174 -14.01 8.45 13.05
C SER A 174 -13.01 7.28 13.07
N THR A 175 -12.81 6.62 14.20
CA THR A 175 -12.22 5.27 14.21
C THR A 175 -13.25 4.32 13.64
N ASN A 176 -13.09 3.93 12.37
CA ASN A 176 -13.81 2.81 11.79
C ASN A 176 -13.40 1.53 12.53
N VAL A 177 -14.11 1.18 13.61
CA VAL A 177 -14.17 -0.19 14.09
C VAL A 177 -15.01 -0.96 13.05
N PRO A 178 -14.48 -2.00 12.39
CA PRO A 178 -15.28 -2.79 11.48
C PRO A 178 -16.34 -3.54 12.28
N ASP A 179 -17.61 -3.29 11.94
CA ASP A 179 -18.73 -4.11 12.34
C ASP A 179 -18.51 -5.53 11.80
N LYS A 180 -18.24 -6.47 12.71
CA LYS A 180 -18.11 -7.91 12.42
C LYS A 180 -19.48 -8.60 12.47
N SER A 181 -20.49 -7.99 11.86
CA SER A 181 -21.73 -8.66 11.55
C SER A 181 -22.05 -8.39 10.09
N LEU A 182 -21.88 -9.44 9.26
CA LEU A 182 -22.65 -9.78 8.06
C LEU A 182 -21.83 -10.73 7.17
N GLY A 183 -22.27 -12.00 7.13
CA GLY A 183 -22.24 -12.89 5.95
C GLY A 183 -20.90 -13.48 5.55
#